data_AF-A0A382KN70-F1
#
_entry.id   AF-A0A382KN70-F1
#
_cell.length_a   1.000
_cell.length_b   1.000
_cell.length_c   1.000
_cell.angle_alpha   90.00
_cell.angle_beta   90.00
_cell.angle_gamma   90.00
#
_symmetry.space_group_name_H-M   'P 1'
#
loop_
_entity.id
_entity.type
_entity.pdbx_description
1 polymer ?
#
loop_
_entity_poly.entity_id
_entity_poly.type
_entity_poly.pdbx_seq_one_letter_code
_entity_poly.pdbx_strand_id
1 'polypeptide(L)'
;MDRLFNCISLMSISVDLSLIVGEIKKLADSLKNKDGYVYFQISRGNDLVRSHFYYDDIEAERFGYAMPCKYQSSPMDAMLCEDIRWGKCNIKSTSLLGNVLVMNEAKDKGCGEVVMHRNGILTEAGASNVFYLNRDGMVRTSALSE
;
A
#
# COMPACT_ATOMS: atom_id res chain seq x y z
N MET A 1 -2.93 -11.98 -5.02
CA MET A 1 -3.15 -12.60 -3.70
C MET A 1 -1.83 -12.81 -2.99
N ASP A 2 -0.81 -13.33 -3.67
CA ASP A 2 0.52 -13.63 -3.11
C ASP A 2 1.14 -12.50 -2.28
N ARG A 3 1.08 -11.25 -2.75
CA ARG A 3 1.58 -10.10 -1.98
C ARG A 3 0.88 -9.93 -0.63
N LEU A 4 -0.45 -10.14 -0.58
CA LEU A 4 -1.20 -10.08 0.66
C LEU A 4 -0.75 -11.19 1.62
N PHE A 5 -0.61 -12.42 1.12
CA PHE A 5 -0.15 -13.57 1.91
C PHE A 5 1.27 -13.39 2.44
N ASN A 6 2.16 -12.82 1.62
CA ASN A 6 3.51 -12.46 2.06
C ASN A 6 3.48 -11.41 3.19
N CYS A 7 2.64 -10.38 3.08
CA CYS A 7 2.51 -9.36 4.15
C CYS A 7 1.94 -9.95 5.43
N ILE A 8 0.92 -10.82 5.34
CA ILE A 8 0.34 -11.55 6.49
C ILE A 8 1.43 -12.37 7.20
N SER A 9 2.26 -13.08 6.43
CA SER A 9 3.37 -13.88 6.96
C SER A 9 4.43 -13.00 7.64
N LEU A 10 4.88 -11.93 6.98
CA LEU A 10 5.84 -10.97 7.55
C LEU A 10 5.34 -10.27 8.82
N MET A 11 4.02 -10.14 8.98
CA MET A 11 3.39 -9.57 10.18
C MET A 11 2.95 -10.64 11.20
N SER A 12 3.18 -11.92 10.92
CA SER A 12 2.78 -13.04 11.77
C SER A 12 1.30 -12.98 12.19
N ILE A 13 0.41 -12.76 11.21
CA ILE A 13 -1.05 -12.80 11.42
C ILE A 13 -1.56 -14.19 11.01
N SER A 14 -2.26 -14.88 11.92
CA SER A 14 -2.87 -16.18 11.65
C SER A 14 -4.25 -15.99 11.04
N VAL A 15 -4.47 -16.53 9.84
CA VAL A 15 -5.78 -16.47 9.16
C VAL A 15 -5.90 -17.56 8.09
N ASP A 16 -7.12 -18.07 7.86
CA ASP A 16 -7.40 -18.99 6.76
C ASP A 16 -7.34 -18.25 5.41
N LEU A 17 -6.29 -18.51 4.63
CA LEU A 17 -6.09 -17.90 3.32
C LEU A 17 -7.18 -18.26 2.31
N SER A 18 -7.80 -19.43 2.42
CA SER A 18 -8.89 -19.87 1.52
C SER A 18 -10.13 -19.02 1.75
N LEU A 19 -10.43 -18.72 3.02
CA LEU A 19 -11.50 -17.81 3.41
C LEU A 19 -11.27 -16.40 2.85
N ILE A 20 -10.05 -15.86 2.98
CA ILE A 20 -9.68 -14.55 2.41
C ILE A 20 -9.92 -14.50 0.90
N VAL A 21 -9.53 -15.55 0.18
CA VAL A 21 -9.76 -15.63 -1.27
C VAL A 21 -11.25 -15.61 -1.60
N GLY A 22 -12.06 -16.35 -0.84
CA GLY A 22 -13.51 -16.36 -0.99
C GLY A 22 -14.15 -14.99 -0.77
N GLU A 23 -13.76 -14.29 0.29
CA GLU A 23 -14.28 -12.96 0.63
C GLU A 23 -13.92 -11.91 -0.43
N ILE A 24 -12.66 -11.88 -0.90
CA ILE A 24 -12.22 -10.95 -1.95
C ILE A 24 -12.94 -11.22 -3.27
N LYS A 25 -13.13 -12.50 -3.65
CA LYS A 25 -13.91 -12.85 -4.85
C LYS A 25 -15.36 -12.42 -4.75
N LYS A 26 -16.00 -12.65 -3.59
CA LYS A 26 -17.38 -12.20 -3.33
C LYS A 26 -17.53 -10.68 -3.44
N LEU A 27 -16.54 -9.91 -2.97
CA LEU A 27 -16.49 -8.46 -3.15
C LEU A 27 -16.32 -8.09 -4.63
N ALA A 28 -15.43 -8.74 -5.37
CA ALA A 28 -15.24 -8.50 -6.79
C ALA A 28 -16.52 -8.79 -7.61
N ASP A 29 -17.22 -9.89 -7.33
CA ASP A 29 -18.48 -10.25 -7.99
C ASP A 29 -19.57 -9.18 -7.78
N SER A 30 -19.54 -8.46 -6.66
CA SER A 30 -20.48 -7.37 -6.37
C SER A 30 -20.38 -6.19 -7.34
N LEU A 31 -19.26 -6.06 -8.08
CA LEU A 31 -19.07 -5.03 -9.11
C LEU A 31 -19.89 -5.31 -10.38
N LYS A 32 -20.46 -6.51 -10.55
CA LYS A 32 -21.30 -6.89 -11.70
C LYS A 32 -20.65 -6.56 -13.05
N ASN A 33 -19.38 -6.95 -13.22
CA ASN A 33 -18.58 -6.71 -14.44
C ASN A 33 -18.33 -5.23 -14.80
N LYS A 34 -18.43 -4.32 -13.83
CA LYS A 34 -17.98 -2.93 -13.99
C LYS A 34 -16.52 -2.80 -13.57
N ASP A 35 -15.79 -1.91 -14.24
CA ASP A 35 -14.47 -1.48 -13.78
C ASP A 35 -14.55 -0.91 -12.36
N GLY A 36 -13.56 -1.24 -11.53
CA GLY A 36 -13.53 -0.86 -10.13
C GLY A 36 -12.30 -1.41 -9.42
N TYR A 37 -12.30 -1.25 -8.10
CA TYR A 37 -11.30 -1.85 -7.23
C TYR A 37 -11.95 -2.54 -6.04
N VAL A 38 -11.25 -3.52 -5.48
CA VAL A 38 -11.55 -4.12 -4.19
C VAL A 38 -10.50 -3.64 -3.20
N TYR A 39 -10.95 -2.98 -2.13
CA TYR A 39 -10.12 -2.72 -0.97
C TYR A 39 -10.33 -3.86 0.03
N PHE A 40 -9.24 -4.37 0.58
CA PHE A 40 -9.28 -5.42 1.60
C PHE A 40 -8.12 -5.24 2.58
N GLN A 41 -8.44 -5.26 3.86
CA GLN A 41 -7.52 -5.10 4.97
C GLN A 41 -7.74 -6.24 5.97
N ILE A 42 -6.64 -6.71 6.54
CA ILE A 42 -6.62 -7.62 7.67
C ILE A 42 -5.87 -6.93 8.80
N SER A 43 -6.46 -6.88 9.98
CA SER A 43 -5.80 -6.46 11.22
C SER A 43 -5.52 -7.70 12.07
N ARG A 44 -4.66 -7.56 13.09
CA ARG A 44 -4.42 -8.66 14.04
C ARG A 44 -5.68 -9.06 14.80
N GLY A 45 -6.64 -8.15 14.92
CA GLY A 45 -7.88 -8.34 15.66
C GLY A 45 -7.99 -7.45 16.89
N ASN A 46 -9.00 -7.74 17.70
CA ASN A 46 -9.23 -7.09 18.98
C ASN A 46 -8.54 -7.85 20.11
N ASP A 47 -7.57 -7.20 20.76
CA ASP A 47 -6.99 -7.71 22.00
C ASP A 47 -7.81 -7.17 23.20
N LEU A 48 -7.91 -7.98 24.25
CA LEU A 48 -8.57 -7.62 25.51
C LEU A 48 -7.84 -6.49 26.25
N VAL A 49 -6.53 -6.34 26.02
CA VAL A 49 -5.71 -5.31 26.66
C VAL A 49 -4.94 -4.51 25.62
N ARG A 50 -4.91 -3.18 25.78
CA ARG A 50 -4.07 -2.30 24.96
C ARG A 50 -2.60 -2.49 25.32
N SER A 51 -1.90 -3.33 24.56
CA SER A 51 -0.49 -3.68 24.75
C SER A 51 0.23 -3.77 23.41
N HIS A 52 1.56 -3.59 23.42
CA HIS A 52 2.40 -3.87 22.24
C HIS A 52 2.73 -5.37 22.13
N PHE A 53 2.74 -6.09 23.25
CA PHE A 53 2.73 -7.56 23.27
C PHE A 53 1.30 -8.02 23.10
N TYR A 54 1.03 -8.80 22.06
CA TYR A 54 -0.29 -9.35 21.76
C TYR A 54 -0.38 -10.80 22.23
N TYR A 55 -1.58 -11.26 22.56
CA TYR A 55 -1.84 -12.69 22.81
C TYR A 55 -1.74 -13.52 21.52
N ASP A 56 -1.37 -14.78 21.64
CA ASP A 56 -1.19 -15.67 20.48
C ASP A 56 -2.51 -16.05 19.80
N ASP A 57 -3.61 -16.07 20.56
CA ASP A 57 -4.94 -16.52 20.10
C ASP A 57 -5.89 -15.33 19.88
N ILE A 58 -5.51 -14.43 18.97
CA ILE A 58 -6.36 -13.32 18.54
C ILE A 58 -6.95 -13.65 17.17
N GLU A 59 -8.28 -13.55 17.07
CA GLU A 59 -8.97 -13.69 15.78
C GLU A 59 -8.71 -12.45 14.90
N ALA A 60 -8.12 -12.68 13.72
CA ALA A 60 -7.83 -11.61 12.78
C ALA A 60 -9.12 -10.95 12.23
N GLU A 61 -9.25 -9.64 12.42
CA GLU A 61 -10.34 -8.87 11.86
C GLU A 61 -10.10 -8.57 10.38
N ARG A 62 -11.17 -8.63 9.59
CA ARG A 62 -11.16 -8.46 8.15
C ARG A 62 -12.16 -7.38 7.76
N PHE A 63 -11.73 -6.45 6.94
CA PHE A 63 -12.58 -5.41 6.39
C PHE A 63 -12.32 -5.26 4.90
N GLY A 64 -13.38 -5.18 4.11
CA GLY A 64 -13.24 -4.97 2.68
C GLY A 64 -14.51 -4.45 2.04
N TYR A 65 -14.32 -3.77 0.92
CA TYR A 65 -15.40 -3.24 0.10
C TYR A 65 -14.97 -3.22 -1.36
N ALA A 66 -15.95 -3.20 -2.26
CA ALA A 66 -15.71 -3.02 -3.68
C ALA A 66 -16.38 -1.73 -4.14
N MET A 67 -15.68 -0.98 -5.00
CA MET A 67 -16.17 0.30 -5.50
C MET A 67 -15.97 0.38 -7.02
N PRO A 68 -17.05 0.61 -7.81
CA PRO A 68 -16.90 0.95 -9.22
C PRO A 68 -16.05 2.20 -9.36
N CYS A 69 -15.13 2.19 -10.33
CA CYS A 69 -14.21 3.28 -10.55
C CYS A 69 -13.84 3.35 -12.03
N LYS A 70 -13.72 4.57 -12.56
CA LYS A 70 -13.10 4.82 -13.86
C LYS A 70 -11.75 5.47 -13.60
N TYR A 71 -10.68 4.81 -14.00
CA TYR A 71 -9.35 5.40 -13.95
C TYR A 71 -9.09 6.20 -15.22
N GLN A 72 -8.64 7.43 -15.06
CA GLN A 72 -8.11 8.25 -16.14
C GLN A 72 -6.67 8.60 -15.81
N SER A 73 -5.77 8.31 -16.75
CA SER A 73 -4.40 8.76 -16.64
C SER A 73 -4.31 10.19 -17.14
N SER A 74 -3.72 11.07 -16.33
CA SER A 74 -3.42 12.45 -16.71
C SER A 74 -2.03 12.82 -16.20
N PRO A 75 -1.26 13.64 -16.93
CA PRO A 75 -0.01 14.18 -16.42
C PRO A 75 -0.25 14.93 -15.11
N MET A 76 0.68 14.79 -14.17
CA MET A 76 0.64 15.50 -12.90
C MET A 76 2.05 15.94 -12.50
N ASP A 77 2.14 17.05 -11.78
CA ASP A 77 3.38 17.48 -11.15
C ASP A 77 3.65 16.65 -9.90
N ALA A 78 4.92 16.30 -9.68
CA ALA A 78 5.35 15.55 -8.50
C ALA A 78 6.43 16.31 -7.72
N MET A 79 6.28 16.37 -6.40
CA MET A 79 7.27 16.98 -5.51
C MET A 79 8.38 15.98 -5.19
N LEU A 80 9.65 16.36 -5.39
CA LEU A 80 10.79 15.59 -4.88
C LEU A 80 10.98 15.87 -3.38
N CYS A 81 11.04 14.83 -2.54
CA CYS A 81 11.23 15.00 -1.10
C CYS A 81 12.01 13.85 -0.44
N GLU A 82 12.41 14.05 0.82
CA GLU A 82 13.00 13.00 1.64
C GLU A 82 11.96 11.93 2.01
N ASP A 83 12.38 10.66 2.06
CA ASP A 83 11.55 9.56 2.54
C ASP A 83 11.62 9.44 4.07
N ILE A 84 10.62 10.02 4.75
CA ILE A 84 10.48 9.98 6.21
C ILE A 84 9.81 8.70 6.74
N ARG A 85 9.47 7.74 5.87
CA ARG A 85 8.73 6.54 6.26
C ARG A 85 9.66 5.55 6.97
N TRP A 86 9.05 4.62 7.70
CA TRP A 86 9.76 3.52 8.36
C TRP A 86 10.52 2.61 7.37
N GLY A 87 11.42 1.78 7.90
CA GLY A 87 12.31 0.92 7.11
C GLY A 87 11.71 -0.40 6.62
N LYS A 88 10.39 -0.60 6.67
CA LYS A 88 9.71 -1.85 6.25
C LYS A 88 8.63 -1.57 5.20
N CYS A 89 8.99 -0.78 4.18
CA CYS A 89 8.07 -0.41 3.09
C CYS A 89 7.71 -1.59 2.17
N ASN A 90 8.47 -2.69 2.23
CA ASN A 90 8.09 -3.95 1.60
C ASN A 90 6.79 -4.56 2.18
N ILE A 91 6.43 -4.22 3.43
CA ILE A 91 5.16 -4.61 4.05
C ILE A 91 4.09 -3.58 3.70
N LYS A 92 3.09 -4.00 2.92
CA LYS A 92 1.93 -3.15 2.57
C LYS A 92 0.95 -3.07 3.74
N SER A 93 1.34 -2.33 4.79
CA SER A 93 0.57 -2.12 6.02
C SER A 93 -0.37 -0.91 5.94
N THR A 94 -1.20 -0.74 6.97
CA THR A 94 -2.04 0.46 7.16
C THR A 94 -1.36 1.57 7.97
N SER A 95 -0.09 1.42 8.33
CA SER A 95 0.71 2.46 9.01
C SER A 95 1.17 3.54 8.02
N LEU A 96 0.21 4.27 7.44
CA LEU A 96 0.42 5.15 6.29
C LEU A 96 0.65 6.64 6.64
N LEU A 97 0.86 6.98 7.91
CA LEU A 97 1.00 8.38 8.33
C LEU A 97 2.12 9.12 7.56
N GLY A 98 3.27 8.48 7.36
CA GLY A 98 4.37 9.07 6.59
C GLY A 98 3.96 9.40 5.15
N ASN A 99 3.29 8.48 4.46
CA ASN A 99 2.76 8.70 3.11
C ASN A 99 1.75 9.86 3.10
N VAL A 100 0.84 9.91 4.09
CA VAL A 100 -0.19 10.96 4.19
C VAL A 100 0.45 12.34 4.36
N LEU A 101 1.46 12.46 5.22
CA LEU A 101 2.12 13.75 5.47
C LEU A 101 2.77 14.32 4.21
N VAL A 102 3.62 13.54 3.54
CA VAL A 102 4.34 14.01 2.34
C VAL A 102 3.40 14.29 1.17
N MET A 103 2.31 13.52 1.03
CA MET A 103 1.31 13.74 -0.01
C MET A 103 0.50 15.02 0.21
N ASN A 104 0.20 15.37 1.47
CA ASN A 104 -0.48 16.63 1.75
C ASN A 104 0.46 17.83 1.58
N GLU A 105 1.75 17.69 1.93
CA GLU A 105 2.74 18.72 1.62
C GLU A 105 2.87 18.96 0.10
N ALA A 106 2.88 17.89 -0.70
CA ALA A 106 2.90 17.98 -2.17
C ALA A 106 1.67 18.72 -2.70
N LYS A 107 0.49 18.34 -2.20
CA LYS A 107 -0.79 18.97 -2.55
C LYS A 107 -0.78 20.46 -2.24
N ASP A 108 -0.26 20.87 -1.08
CA ASP A 108 -0.18 22.28 -0.68
C ASP A 108 0.76 23.10 -1.60
N LYS A 109 1.69 22.44 -2.29
CA LYS A 109 2.57 23.02 -3.32
C LYS A 109 2.04 22.84 -4.75
N GLY A 110 0.81 22.33 -4.92
CA GLY A 110 0.18 22.13 -6.23
C GLY A 110 0.60 20.85 -6.96
N CYS A 111 1.31 19.94 -6.32
CA CYS A 111 1.68 18.64 -6.89
C CYS A 111 0.62 17.57 -6.59
N GLY A 112 0.43 16.62 -7.51
CA GLY A 112 -0.51 15.50 -7.37
C GLY A 112 0.11 14.25 -6.74
N GLU A 113 1.44 14.19 -6.63
CA GLU A 113 2.20 13.05 -6.14
C GLU A 113 3.56 13.51 -5.58
N VAL A 114 4.29 12.60 -4.93
CA VAL A 114 5.68 12.79 -4.52
C VAL A 114 6.61 11.80 -5.20
N VAL A 115 7.88 12.18 -5.37
CA VAL A 115 8.99 11.28 -5.64
C VAL A 115 9.91 11.33 -4.42
N MET A 116 10.13 10.20 -3.76
CA MET A 116 10.90 10.18 -2.51
C MET A 116 12.31 9.64 -2.71
N HIS A 117 13.24 10.12 -1.89
CA HIS A 117 14.62 9.62 -1.85
C HIS A 117 15.13 9.40 -0.42
N ARG A 118 16.09 8.49 -0.28
CA ARG A 118 16.91 8.34 0.93
C ARG A 118 18.37 8.57 0.56
N ASN A 119 19.02 9.53 1.21
CA ASN A 119 20.44 9.86 0.96
C ASN A 119 20.74 10.12 -0.54
N GLY A 120 19.84 10.84 -1.23
CA GLY A 120 19.96 11.13 -2.66
C GLY A 120 19.67 9.96 -3.61
N ILE A 121 19.30 8.78 -3.09
CA ILE A 121 18.91 7.62 -3.89
C ILE A 121 17.38 7.53 -3.95
N LEU A 122 16.83 7.49 -5.16
CA LEU A 122 15.39 7.35 -5.39
C LEU A 122 14.87 6.04 -4.80
N THR A 123 13.70 6.13 -4.17
CA THR A 123 12.97 4.98 -3.63
C THR A 123 11.69 4.78 -4.43
N GLU A 124 10.57 5.32 -3.98
CA GLU A 124 9.27 5.23 -4.65
C GLU A 124 8.48 6.55 -4.48
N ALA A 125 7.21 6.54 -4.88
CA ALA A 125 6.31 7.67 -4.74
C ALA A 125 5.33 7.47 -3.56
N GLY A 126 4.44 8.43 -3.31
CA GLY A 126 3.57 8.44 -2.14
C GLY A 126 2.60 7.26 -2.12
N ALA A 127 2.06 6.91 -3.29
CA ALA A 127 1.18 5.75 -3.46
C ALA A 127 1.51 4.89 -4.70
N SER A 128 2.68 5.10 -5.32
CA SER A 128 3.05 4.50 -6.60
C SER A 128 4.56 4.18 -6.70
N ASN A 129 4.96 3.44 -7.73
CA ASN A 129 6.37 3.19 -8.07
C ASN A 129 6.86 4.22 -9.09
N VAL A 130 8.16 4.54 -9.05
CA VAL A 130 8.76 5.51 -9.97
C VAL A 130 9.55 4.79 -11.07
N PHE A 131 9.23 5.11 -12.32
CA PHE A 131 9.99 4.71 -13.50
C PHE A 131 10.42 5.96 -14.26
N TYR A 132 11.65 5.99 -14.76
CA TYR A 132 12.18 7.14 -15.50
C TYR A 132 13.09 6.71 -16.64
N LEU A 133 13.30 7.59 -17.62
CA LEU A 133 14.27 7.39 -18.69
C LEU A 133 15.60 8.02 -18.30
N ASN A 134 16.70 7.27 -18.42
CA ASN A 134 18.03 7.85 -18.29
C ASN A 134 18.44 8.63 -19.57
N ARG A 135 19.64 9.22 -19.56
CA ARG A 135 20.17 9.98 -20.71
C ARG A 135 20.29 9.18 -22.00
N ASP A 136 20.40 7.85 -21.89
CA ASP A 136 20.50 6.93 -23.02
C ASP A 136 19.12 6.42 -23.49
N GLY A 137 18.03 6.93 -22.92
CA GLY A 137 16.66 6.50 -23.24
C GLY A 137 16.28 5.13 -22.64
N MET A 138 17.03 4.61 -21.68
CA MET A 138 16.70 3.35 -20.98
C MET A 138 15.76 3.60 -19.80
N VAL A 139 14.74 2.75 -19.66
CA VAL A 139 13.87 2.74 -18.48
C VAL A 139 14.64 2.26 -17.26
N ARG A 140 14.53 3.02 -16.17
CA ARG A 140 15.13 2.75 -14.86
C ARG A 140 14.07 2.83 -13.77
N THR A 141 14.29 2.07 -12.71
CA THR A 141 13.52 2.11 -11.46
C THR A 141 14.43 1.67 -10.32
N SER A 142 14.07 1.99 -9.07
CA SER A 142 14.82 1.53 -7.90
C SER A 142 14.81 0.00 -7.83
N ALA A 143 15.92 -0.60 -7.41
CA ALA A 143 15.96 -2.04 -7.14
C ALA A 143 15.02 -2.40 -5.98
N LEU A 144 14.52 -3.64 -5.97
CA LEU A 144 13.81 -4.17 -4.81
C LEU A 144 14.74 -4.19 -3.60
N SER A 145 14.26 -3.66 -2.48
CA SER A 145 14.92 -3.70 -1.18
C SER A 145 13.90 -4.11 -0.12
N GLU A 146 14.40 -4.64 0.99
CA GLU A 146 13.58 -4.96 2.17
C GLU A 146 13.09 -3.70 2.88
#